data_AF-A0A940XHT0-F1
#
_entry.id   AF-A0A940XHT0-F1
#
_cell.length_a   1.000
_cell.length_b   1.000
_cell.length_c   1.000
_cell.angle_alpha   90.00
_cell.angle_beta   90.00
_cell.angle_gamma   90.00
#
_symmetry.space_group_name_H-M   'P 1'
#
loop_
_entity.id
_entity.type
_entity.pdbx_description
1 polymer ?
#
loop_
_entity_poly.entity_id
_entity_poly.type
_entity_poly.pdbx_seq_one_letter_code
_entity_poly.pdbx_strand_id
1 'polypeptide(L)'
;MSYPTIFTTPGLRAIAEDIDAERQRQLAKFGDQHHPDGTGYNGSTQHADFWRQSCQAAFSDGEGTWGHVLLEEVYEALAEKDPAALRNELVQVAAVAAAWIADIDSRPTTV
;
A
#
# COMPACT_ATOMS: atom_id res chain seq x y z
N MET A 1 -18.97 24.65 12.06
CA MET A 1 -19.44 23.37 11.46
C MET A 1 -18.55 22.27 12.01
N SER A 2 -19.12 21.33 12.77
CA SER A 2 -18.36 20.17 13.26
C SER A 2 -18.20 19.20 12.09
N TYR A 3 -16.99 19.04 11.58
CA TYR A 3 -16.71 18.03 10.57
C TYR A 3 -16.89 16.65 11.22
N PRO A 4 -17.75 15.76 10.69
CA PRO A 4 -17.83 14.40 11.18
C PRO A 4 -16.44 13.76 11.03
N THR A 5 -16.02 12.98 12.01
CA THR A 5 -14.73 12.27 12.05
C THR A 5 -14.49 11.49 10.74
N ILE A 6 -13.79 12.10 9.79
CA ILE A 6 -13.55 11.56 8.43
C ILE A 6 -12.70 10.27 8.50
N PHE A 7 -11.89 10.12 9.55
CA PHE A 7 -11.02 8.96 9.77
C PHE A 7 -11.36 8.32 11.11
N THR A 8 -11.59 7.00 11.11
CA THR A 8 -11.82 6.20 12.32
C THR A 8 -10.55 5.48 12.79
N THR A 9 -9.59 5.24 11.90
CA THR A 9 -8.29 4.63 12.23
C THR A 9 -7.39 5.64 12.94
N PRO A 10 -6.87 5.33 14.15
CA PRO A 10 -5.91 6.18 14.84
C PRO A 10 -4.67 6.49 13.99
N GLY A 11 -4.15 7.71 14.05
CA GLY A 11 -2.96 8.14 13.29
C GLY A 11 -3.18 8.38 11.79
N LEU A 12 -4.24 7.81 11.18
CA LEU A 12 -4.44 7.86 9.73
C LEU A 12 -4.60 9.28 9.17
N ARG A 13 -5.12 10.24 9.96
CA ARG A 13 -5.18 11.64 9.53
C ARG A 13 -3.81 12.21 9.20
N ALA A 14 -2.83 12.01 10.10
CA ALA A 14 -1.48 12.55 9.91
C ALA A 14 -0.81 11.90 8.69
N ILE A 15 -0.96 10.58 8.54
CA ILE A 15 -0.45 9.84 7.38
C ILE A 15 -1.09 10.37 6.08
N ALA A 16 -2.40 10.65 6.07
CA ALA A 16 -3.08 11.20 4.90
C ALA A 16 -2.58 12.62 4.55
N GLU A 17 -2.29 13.45 5.55
CA GLU A 17 -1.69 14.78 5.38
C GLU A 17 -0.27 14.68 4.79
N ASP A 18 0.56 13.73 5.25
CA ASP A 18 1.90 13.49 4.71
C ASP A 18 1.87 12.98 3.25
N ILE A 19 0.92 12.09 2.93
CA ILE A 19 0.69 11.61 1.56
C ILE A 19 0.25 12.76 0.66
N ASP A 20 -0.67 13.63 1.11
CA ASP A 20 -1.08 14.80 0.33
C ASP A 20 0.11 15.74 0.09
N ALA A 21 0.90 16.03 1.12
CA ALA A 21 2.09 16.86 1.00
C ALA A 21 3.10 16.28 -0.01
N GLU A 22 3.30 14.96 -0.01
CA GLU A 22 4.12 14.27 -1.03
C GLU A 22 3.50 14.37 -2.43
N ARG A 23 2.19 14.16 -2.56
CA ARG A 23 1.51 14.29 -3.85
C ARG A 23 1.62 15.70 -4.42
N GLN A 24 1.51 16.74 -3.58
CA GLN A 24 1.74 18.13 -4.00
C GLN A 24 3.18 18.35 -4.49
N ARG A 25 4.19 17.76 -3.84
CA ARG A 25 5.59 17.81 -4.32
C ARG A 25 5.74 17.12 -5.68
N GLN A 26 5.09 15.97 -5.87
CA GLN A 26 5.09 15.27 -7.15
C GLN A 26 4.40 16.06 -8.26
N LEU A 27 3.26 16.69 -7.98
CA LEU A 27 2.56 17.59 -8.92
C LEU A 27 3.44 18.78 -9.32
N ALA A 28 4.10 19.42 -8.35
CA ALA A 28 5.00 20.52 -8.64
C ALA A 28 6.21 20.11 -9.49
N LYS A 29 6.73 18.89 -9.28
CA LYS A 29 7.92 18.38 -9.97
C LYS A 29 7.62 17.78 -11.36
N PHE A 30 6.53 17.05 -11.49
CA PHE A 30 6.24 16.22 -12.67
C PHE A 30 4.93 16.61 -13.38
N GLY A 31 4.17 17.56 -12.83
CA GLY A 31 2.84 17.91 -13.33
C GLY A 31 1.80 16.82 -13.05
N ASP A 32 0.64 16.98 -13.69
CA ASP A 32 -0.38 15.94 -13.76
C ASP A 32 0.05 14.86 -14.76
N GLN A 33 -0.07 13.59 -14.38
CA GLN A 33 0.50 12.44 -15.08
C GLN A 33 -0.61 11.45 -15.41
N HIS A 34 -0.66 11.00 -16.67
CA HIS A 34 -1.63 10.02 -17.16
C HIS A 34 -0.86 8.90 -17.87
N HIS A 35 -0.79 7.71 -17.26
CA HIS A 35 -0.06 6.56 -17.78
C HIS A 35 -1.00 5.36 -17.95
N PRO A 36 -0.75 4.45 -18.90
CA PRO A 36 -1.40 3.14 -18.91
C PRO A 36 -1.07 2.35 -17.64
N ASP A 37 -2.00 1.51 -17.19
CA ASP A 37 -1.86 0.78 -15.91
C ASP A 37 -0.62 -0.14 -15.86
N GLY A 38 -0.28 -0.79 -16.98
CA GLY A 38 0.87 -1.69 -17.05
C GLY A 38 0.72 -2.99 -16.24
N THR A 39 -0.49 -3.31 -15.78
CA THR A 39 -0.82 -4.50 -14.98
C THR A 39 -1.30 -5.67 -15.84
N GLY A 40 -1.43 -6.85 -15.25
CA GLY A 40 -1.99 -8.03 -15.92
C GLY A 40 -1.11 -8.62 -17.04
N TYR A 41 0.20 -8.34 -17.02
CA TYR A 41 1.16 -8.84 -18.00
C TYR A 41 1.35 -10.37 -17.91
N ASN A 42 1.93 -10.97 -18.96
CA ASN A 42 2.18 -12.42 -18.97
C ASN A 42 3.10 -12.83 -17.80
N GLY A 43 2.61 -13.70 -16.91
CA GLY A 43 3.31 -14.16 -15.72
C GLY A 43 2.96 -13.40 -14.43
N SER A 44 2.16 -12.33 -14.50
CA SER A 44 1.79 -11.54 -13.31
C SER A 44 1.06 -12.37 -12.24
N THR A 45 0.15 -13.27 -12.63
CA THR A 45 -0.53 -14.18 -11.71
C THR A 45 0.45 -15.13 -10.99
N GLN A 46 1.49 -15.61 -11.68
CA GLN A 46 2.50 -16.48 -11.07
C GLN A 46 3.34 -15.71 -10.05
N HIS A 47 3.64 -14.43 -10.32
CA HIS A 47 4.31 -13.58 -9.35
C HIS A 47 3.42 -13.27 -8.13
N ALA A 48 2.14 -12.97 -8.33
CA ALA A 48 1.18 -12.80 -7.24
C ALA A 48 1.11 -14.05 -6.37
N ASP A 49 0.98 -15.23 -6.99
CA ASP A 49 0.96 -16.51 -6.28
C ASP A 49 2.23 -16.77 -5.48
N PHE A 50 3.39 -16.44 -6.05
CA PHE A 50 4.67 -16.56 -5.37
C PHE A 50 4.74 -15.69 -4.11
N TRP A 51 4.38 -14.40 -4.21
CA TRP A 51 4.48 -13.48 -3.07
C TRP A 51 3.46 -13.78 -1.98
N ARG A 52 2.25 -14.19 -2.34
CA ARG A 52 1.26 -14.71 -1.39
C ARG A 52 1.78 -15.93 -0.63
N GLN A 53 2.32 -16.92 -1.35
CA GLN A 53 2.90 -18.11 -0.71
C GLN A 53 4.11 -17.76 0.17
N SER A 54 4.96 -16.85 -0.28
CA SER A 54 6.12 -16.37 0.49
C SER A 54 5.67 -15.67 1.78
N CYS A 55 4.65 -14.84 1.72
CA CYS A 55 4.10 -14.17 2.89
C CYS A 55 3.50 -15.17 3.88
N GLN A 56 2.64 -16.08 3.39
CA GLN A 56 2.03 -17.13 4.21
C GLN A 56 3.08 -18.03 4.89
N ALA A 57 4.11 -18.45 4.16
CA ALA A 57 5.21 -19.24 4.70
C ALA A 57 5.98 -18.47 5.78
N ALA A 58 6.36 -17.22 5.51
CA ALA A 58 7.07 -16.40 6.48
C ALA A 58 6.28 -16.20 7.78
N PHE A 59 4.97 -15.95 7.70
CA PHE A 59 4.13 -15.86 8.90
C PHE A 59 3.94 -17.20 9.60
N SER A 60 3.84 -18.31 8.86
CA SER A 60 3.80 -19.66 9.43
C SER A 60 5.07 -19.99 10.21
N ASP A 61 6.22 -19.52 9.75
CA ASP A 61 7.53 -19.79 10.35
C ASP A 61 7.91 -18.77 11.45
N GLY A 62 7.06 -17.76 11.69
CA GLY A 62 7.33 -16.69 12.67
C GLY A 62 8.33 -15.63 12.18
N GLU A 63 8.64 -15.62 10.88
CA GLU A 63 9.56 -14.69 10.21
C GLU A 63 8.82 -13.64 9.35
N GLY A 64 7.50 -13.52 9.52
CA GLY A 64 6.66 -12.55 8.82
C GLY A 64 7.17 -11.12 9.00
N THR A 65 7.16 -10.33 7.92
CA THR A 65 7.61 -8.94 7.93
C THR A 65 6.61 -8.06 7.19
N TRP A 66 6.62 -6.76 7.48
CA TRP A 66 5.89 -5.79 6.67
C TRP A 66 6.28 -5.80 5.19
N GLY A 67 7.54 -6.15 4.88
CA GLY A 67 7.98 -6.32 3.50
C GLY A 67 7.27 -7.47 2.79
N HIS A 68 7.04 -8.59 3.49
CA HIS A 68 6.26 -9.71 2.96
C HIS A 68 4.82 -9.30 2.65
N VAL A 69 4.16 -8.62 3.60
CA VAL A 69 2.77 -8.14 3.42
C VAL A 69 2.68 -7.13 2.28
N LEU A 70 3.58 -6.15 2.21
CA LEU A 70 3.55 -5.13 1.16
C LEU A 70 3.77 -5.74 -0.23
N LEU A 71 4.71 -6.68 -0.37
CA LEU A 71 4.99 -7.31 -1.66
C LEU A 71 3.86 -8.21 -2.11
N GLU A 72 3.18 -8.91 -1.20
CA GLU A 72 1.94 -9.65 -1.53
C GLU A 72 0.92 -8.73 -2.20
N GLU A 73 0.49 -7.66 -1.52
CA GLU A 73 -0.53 -6.73 -2.04
C GLU A 73 -0.10 -6.06 -3.36
N VAL A 74 1.17 -5.66 -3.47
CA VAL A 74 1.69 -5.04 -4.70
C VAL A 74 1.60 -5.99 -5.87
N TYR A 75 2.00 -7.26 -5.69
CA TYR A 75 1.97 -8.21 -6.79
C TYR A 75 0.57 -8.72 -7.12
N GLU A 76 -0.36 -8.72 -6.16
CA GLU A 76 -1.79 -8.92 -6.44
C GLU A 76 -2.35 -7.77 -7.28
N ALA A 77 -2.08 -6.51 -6.93
CA ALA A 77 -2.46 -5.35 -7.75
C ALA A 77 -1.87 -5.42 -9.17
N LEU A 78 -0.59 -5.78 -9.31
CA LEU A 78 0.06 -5.92 -10.62
C LEU A 78 -0.49 -7.08 -11.46
N ALA A 79 -1.17 -8.05 -10.85
CA ALA A 79 -1.81 -9.15 -11.56
C ALA A 79 -3.20 -8.80 -12.13
N GLU A 80 -3.83 -7.74 -11.61
CA GLU A 80 -5.19 -7.35 -11.97
C GLU A 80 -5.26 -6.67 -13.36
N LYS A 81 -6.33 -6.96 -14.11
CA LYS A 81 -6.61 -6.45 -15.46
C LYS A 81 -7.86 -5.57 -15.50
N ASP A 82 -8.81 -5.81 -14.61
CA ASP A 82 -10.03 -5.04 -14.47
C ASP A 82 -9.72 -3.75 -13.68
N PRO A 83 -9.99 -2.55 -14.24
CA PRO A 83 -9.66 -1.29 -13.57
C PRO A 83 -10.38 -1.09 -12.22
N ALA A 84 -11.59 -1.63 -12.06
CA ALA A 84 -12.33 -1.47 -10.81
C ALA A 84 -11.74 -2.35 -9.71
N ALA A 85 -11.37 -3.59 -10.04
CA ALA A 85 -10.62 -4.46 -9.15
C ALA A 85 -9.22 -3.88 -8.85
N LEU A 86 -8.49 -3.38 -9.85
CA LEU A 86 -7.16 -2.79 -9.68
C LEU A 86 -7.19 -1.63 -8.69
N ARG A 87 -8.21 -0.77 -8.77
CA ARG A 87 -8.40 0.32 -7.80
C ARG A 87 -8.52 -0.22 -6.37
N ASN A 88 -9.23 -1.32 -6.17
CA ASN A 88 -9.38 -1.92 -4.85
C ASN A 88 -8.04 -2.46 -4.34
N GLU A 89 -7.29 -3.18 -5.18
CA GLU A 89 -5.96 -3.68 -4.81
C GLU A 89 -4.98 -2.55 -4.47
N LEU A 90 -4.97 -1.46 -5.25
CA LEU A 90 -4.15 -0.28 -4.95
C LEU A 90 -4.55 0.38 -3.61
N VAL A 91 -5.82 0.30 -3.20
CA VAL A 91 -6.25 0.73 -1.87
C VAL A 91 -5.71 -0.22 -0.79
N GLN A 92 -5.66 -1.53 -1.03
CA GLN A 92 -5.05 -2.49 -0.10
C GLN A 92 -3.56 -2.21 0.09
N VAL A 93 -2.81 -1.98 -1.00
CA VAL A 93 -1.41 -1.56 -0.96
C VAL A 93 -1.22 -0.30 -0.11
N ALA A 94 -2.04 0.73 -0.33
CA ALA A 94 -1.98 1.97 0.44
C ALA A 94 -2.31 1.75 1.93
N ALA A 95 -3.26 0.86 2.24
CA ALA A 95 -3.62 0.51 3.61
C ALA A 95 -2.47 -0.21 4.33
N VAL A 96 -1.76 -1.13 3.67
CA VAL A 96 -0.58 -1.80 4.22
C VAL A 96 0.56 -0.81 4.45
N ALA A 97 0.80 0.10 3.52
CA ALA A 97 1.79 1.17 3.71
C ALA A 97 1.45 2.05 4.92
N ALA A 98 0.18 2.45 5.07
CA ALA A 98 -0.27 3.23 6.22
C ALA A 98 -0.13 2.45 7.54
N ALA A 99 -0.46 1.15 7.53
CA ALA A 99 -0.29 0.29 8.71
C ALA A 99 1.18 0.14 9.11
N TRP A 100 2.09 0.00 8.14
CA TRP A 100 3.52 -0.08 8.41
C TRP A 100 4.09 1.25 8.96
N ILE A 101 3.68 2.41 8.39
CA ILE A 101 4.05 3.73 8.92
C ILE A 101 3.56 3.87 10.37
N ALA A 102 2.30 3.54 10.63
CA ALA A 102 1.73 3.62 11.98
C ALA A 102 2.47 2.71 12.98
N ASP A 103 2.89 1.51 12.56
CA ASP A 103 3.71 0.63 13.38
C ASP A 103 5.09 1.25 13.66
N ILE A 104 5.75 1.84 12.66
CA ILE A 104 7.02 2.57 12.85
C ILE A 104 6.85 3.71 13.87
N ASP A 105 5.81 4.54 13.71
CA ASP A 105 5.56 5.70 14.57
C ASP A 105 5.19 5.30 16.01
N SER A 106 4.66 4.09 16.20
CA SER A 106 4.33 3.55 17.52
C SER A 106 5.55 3.05 18.29
N ARG A 107 6.68 2.81 17.62
CA ARG A 107 7.89 2.28 18.25
C ARG A 107 8.51 3.34 19.16
N PRO A 108 9.04 2.97 20.33
CA PRO A 108 9.77 3.91 21.18
C PRO A 108 10.95 4.49 20.41
N THR A 109 11.06 5.82 20.37
CA THR A 109 12.27 6.48 19.89
C THR A 109 13.43 6.01 20.76
N THR A 110 14.39 5.28 20.19
CA THR A 110 15.60 4.90 20.92
C THR A 110 16.40 6.19 21.12
N VAL A 111 16.46 6.68 22.37
CA VAL A 111 17.36 7.76 22.79
C VAL A 111 18.76 7.18 22.97
#